data_AF-A0A915D4T2-F1
#
_entry.id   AF-A0A915D4T2-F1
#
_cell.length_a   1.000
_cell.length_b   1.000
_cell.length_c   1.000
_cell.angle_alpha   90.00
_cell.angle_beta   90.00
_cell.angle_gamma   90.00
#
_symmetry.space_group_name_H-M   'P 1'
#
loop_
_entity.id
_entity.type
_entity.pdbx_description
1 polymer ?
#
loop_
_entity_poly.entity_id
_entity_poly.type
_entity_poly.pdbx_seq_one_letter_code
_entity_poly.pdbx_strand_id
1 'polypeptide(L)'
;MIKIRTCIKFALKDFNLEDAIANSEEKHQLYELISATCHSGSLTDGHYTACVLKDAWRNISDSKVTGGLDGNQQESSFDDCLHAILSKDSVSLVKTYWQ
;
A
#
# COMPACT_ATOMS: atom_id res chain seq x y z
N MET A 1 -7.57 0.73 -22.45
CA MET A 1 -7.43 1.25 -21.07
C MET A 1 -5.99 1.02 -20.62
N ILE A 2 -5.30 2.02 -20.06
CA ILE A 2 -3.87 1.95 -19.72
C ILE A 2 -3.71 2.06 -18.20
N LYS A 3 -2.94 1.15 -17.59
CA LYS A 3 -2.58 1.19 -16.17
C LYS A 3 -1.30 2.02 -15.99
N ILE A 4 -1.40 3.12 -15.26
CA ILE A 4 -0.24 3.96 -14.94
C ILE A 4 0.57 3.28 -13.83
N ARG A 5 1.87 3.06 -14.08
CA ARG A 5 2.82 2.45 -13.14
C ARG A 5 3.74 3.50 -12.52
N THR A 6 3.15 4.54 -11.95
CA THR A 6 3.90 5.58 -11.24
C THR A 6 4.24 5.10 -9.85
N CYS A 7 5.50 5.29 -9.45
CA CYS A 7 5.94 5.05 -8.11
C CYS A 7 5.58 6.25 -7.23
N ILE A 8 4.70 6.06 -6.23
CA ILE A 8 4.21 7.13 -5.36
C ILE A 8 4.78 6.93 -3.96
N LYS A 9 5.57 7.89 -3.50
CA LYS A 9 6.01 7.90 -2.10
C LYS A 9 4.83 8.33 -1.23
N PHE A 10 4.54 7.57 -0.18
CA PHE A 10 3.60 7.95 0.86
C PHE A 10 4.20 7.69 2.24
N ALA A 11 3.71 8.41 3.23
CA ALA A 11 4.13 8.23 4.62
C ALA A 11 3.36 7.05 5.25
N LEU A 12 4.05 6.26 6.07
CA LEU A 12 3.41 5.18 6.85
C LEU A 12 2.78 5.71 8.14
N LYS A 13 3.32 6.78 8.72
CA LYS A 13 2.87 7.44 9.94
C LYS A 13 3.01 8.95 9.78
N ASP A 14 2.36 9.70 10.65
CA ASP A 14 2.49 11.17 10.75
C ASP A 14 2.20 11.91 9.44
N PHE A 15 1.31 11.36 8.61
CA PHE A 15 0.92 12.02 7.36
C PHE A 15 0.04 13.22 7.68
N ASN A 16 0.53 14.43 7.38
CA ASN A 16 -0.19 15.67 7.61
C ASN A 16 -0.96 16.10 6.35
N LEU A 17 -2.26 16.37 6.49
CA LEU A 17 -3.15 16.85 5.44
C LEU A 17 -3.54 18.32 5.59
N GLU A 18 -3.00 19.05 6.57
CA GLU A 18 -3.39 20.41 6.89
C GLU A 18 -3.35 21.36 5.68
N ASP A 19 -2.30 21.30 4.86
CA ASP A 19 -2.17 22.13 3.65
C ASP A 19 -3.20 21.79 2.55
N ALA A 20 -3.82 20.61 2.64
CA ALA A 20 -4.81 20.13 1.68
C ALA A 20 -6.27 20.35 2.12
N ILE A 21 -6.50 20.75 3.38
CA ILE A 21 -7.84 20.94 3.94
C ILE A 21 -8.22 22.43 3.86
N ALA A 22 -9.27 22.74 3.09
CA ALA A 22 -9.76 24.12 2.96
C ALA A 22 -10.53 24.60 4.21
N ASN A 23 -11.05 23.69 5.03
CA ASN A 23 -11.79 24.02 6.24
C ASN A 23 -10.86 24.07 7.46
N SER A 24 -10.58 25.28 7.95
CA SER A 24 -9.62 25.51 9.03
C SER A 24 -10.11 25.13 10.44
N GLU A 25 -11.35 24.63 10.57
CA GLU A 25 -11.88 24.22 11.88
C GLU A 25 -11.44 22.81 12.30
N GLU A 26 -10.95 21.99 11.36
CA GLU A 26 -10.37 20.69 11.68
C GLU A 26 -8.89 20.85 12.08
N LYS A 27 -8.61 20.63 13.37
CA LYS A 27 -7.26 20.76 13.93
C LYS A 27 -6.38 19.59 13.50
N HIS A 28 -5.18 19.92 12.98
CA HIS A 28 -3.92 19.15 13.05
C HIS A 28 -4.09 17.63 13.22
N GLN A 29 -4.73 16.98 12.25
CA GLN A 29 -4.88 15.54 12.25
C GLN A 29 -3.72 14.88 11.52
N LEU A 30 -3.03 13.98 12.22
CA LEU A 30 -2.00 13.13 11.66
C LEU A 30 -2.58 11.75 11.36
N TYR A 31 -2.24 11.21 10.20
CA TYR A 31 -2.77 9.93 9.72
C TYR A 31 -1.66 8.85 9.70
N GLU A 32 -2.06 7.63 10.04
CA GLU A 32 -1.24 6.43 9.93
C GLU A 32 -1.85 5.47 8.90
N LEU A 33 -1.01 4.91 8.04
CA LEU A 33 -1.43 3.91 7.07
C LEU A 33 -1.61 2.57 7.77
N ILE A 34 -2.85 2.10 7.85
CA ILE A 34 -3.18 0.81 8.46
C ILE A 34 -3.36 -0.32 7.43
N SER A 35 -3.55 0.01 6.16
CA SER A 35 -3.71 -0.99 5.10
C SER A 35 -3.49 -0.40 3.72
N ALA A 36 -3.05 -1.23 2.77
CA ALA A 36 -3.00 -0.90 1.35
C ALA A 36 -3.54 -2.08 0.52
N THR A 37 -4.12 -1.78 -0.63
CA THR A 37 -4.46 -2.77 -1.66
C THR A 37 -3.58 -2.52 -2.87
N CYS A 38 -2.98 -3.59 -3.38
CA CYS A 38 -2.09 -3.53 -4.52
C CYS A 38 -2.65 -4.35 -5.66
N HIS A 39 -2.24 -3.96 -6.86
CA HIS A 39 -2.68 -4.60 -8.09
C HIS A 39 -1.46 -4.89 -8.95
N SER A 40 -1.25 -6.15 -9.30
CA SER A 40 -0.24 -6.60 -10.26
C SER A 40 -0.90 -6.79 -11.65
N GLY A 41 -0.12 -7.04 -12.70
CA GLY A 41 -0.69 -7.31 -14.03
C GLY A 41 -1.45 -6.15 -14.70
N SER A 42 -2.31 -6.52 -15.65
CA SER A 42 -3.15 -5.62 -16.47
C SER A 42 -4.54 -5.44 -15.83
N LEU A 43 -5.39 -4.60 -16.43
CA LEU A 43 -6.77 -4.44 -15.94
C LEU A 43 -7.68 -5.62 -16.29
N THR A 44 -7.35 -6.37 -17.35
CA THR A 44 -8.13 -7.53 -17.83
C THR A 44 -7.62 -8.85 -17.27
N ASP A 45 -6.36 -8.87 -16.84
CA ASP A 45 -5.67 -10.03 -16.30
C ASP A 45 -4.62 -9.53 -15.31
N GLY A 46 -5.06 -9.30 -14.09
CA GLY A 46 -4.27 -8.75 -13.00
C GLY A 46 -4.74 -9.34 -11.67
N HIS A 47 -3.91 -9.22 -10.65
CA HIS A 47 -4.17 -9.81 -9.34
C HIS A 47 -4.17 -8.74 -8.26
N TYR A 48 -5.16 -8.79 -7.37
CA TYR A 48 -5.24 -7.88 -6.24
C TYR A 48 -4.78 -8.58 -4.96
N THR A 49 -3.93 -7.91 -4.20
CA THR A 49 -3.50 -8.32 -2.86
C THR A 49 -3.67 -7.17 -1.89
N ALA A 50 -3.66 -7.46 -0.59
CA ALA A 50 -3.74 -6.44 0.43
C ALA A 50 -2.62 -6.60 1.45
N CYS A 51 -2.18 -5.48 2.01
CA CYS A 51 -1.36 -5.46 3.21
C CYS A 51 -2.10 -4.77 4.32
N VAL A 52 -2.00 -5.31 5.54
CA VAL A 52 -2.66 -4.77 6.73
C VAL A 52 -1.67 -4.69 7.89
N LEU A 53 -1.80 -3.62 8.67
CA LEU A 53 -1.09 -3.39 9.92
C LEU A 53 -2.02 -3.70 11.09
N LYS A 54 -1.65 -4.72 11.87
CA LYS A 54 -2.27 -5.01 13.17
C LYS A 54 -1.22 -4.93 14.27
N ASP A 55 -0.38 -5.95 14.37
CA ASP A 55 0.80 -5.98 15.25
C ASP A 55 2.10 -5.89 14.44
N ALA A 56 2.05 -6.38 13.20
CA ALA A 56 3.10 -6.28 12.17
C ALA A 56 2.41 -6.25 10.80
N TRP A 57 3.12 -5.77 9.78
CA TRP A 57 2.63 -5.83 8.41
C TRP A 57 2.48 -7.28 7.94
N ARG A 58 1.29 -7.61 7.46
CA ARG A 58 0.97 -8.91 6.85
C ARG A 58 0.42 -8.68 5.45
N ASN A 59 0.77 -9.56 4.53
CA ASN A 59 0.15 -9.62 3.22
C ASN A 59 -1.00 -10.63 3.21
N ILE A 60 -2.02 -10.32 2.42
CA ILE A 60 -3.21 -11.13 2.20
C ILE A 60 -3.37 -11.29 0.69
N SER A 61 -3.33 -12.54 0.23
CA SER A 61 -3.52 -12.93 -1.17
C SER A 61 -4.54 -14.06 -1.23
N ASP A 62 -5.76 -13.74 -1.67
CA ASP A 62 -6.92 -14.63 -1.64
C ASP A 62 -7.16 -15.23 -0.24
N SER A 63 -6.93 -16.54 -0.09
CA SER A 63 -7.08 -17.28 1.16
C SER A 63 -5.80 -17.35 2.01
N LYS A 64 -4.68 -16.81 1.50
CA LYS A 64 -3.36 -16.91 2.13
C LYS A 64 -3.01 -15.61 2.86
N VAL A 65 -2.49 -15.77 4.07
CA VAL A 65 -1.90 -14.69 4.86
C VAL A 65 -0.42 -14.97 5.05
N THR A 66 0.43 -14.02 4.70
CA THR A 66 1.91 -14.11 4.73
C THR A 66 2.50 -12.86 5.40
N GLY A 67 3.81 -12.85 5.65
CA GLY A 67 4.51 -11.74 6.31
C GLY A 67 4.75 -11.99 7.80
N GLY A 68 5.41 -11.05 8.48
CA GLY A 68 6.12 -11.22 9.76
C GLY A 68 7.59 -10.82 9.60
N LEU A 69 8.19 -10.11 10.58
CA LEU A 69 9.61 -9.69 10.57
C LEU A 69 10.55 -10.82 11.03
N ASP A 70 10.18 -12.08 10.81
CA ASP A 70 11.00 -13.24 11.10
C ASP A 70 11.87 -13.46 9.86
N GLY A 71 13.10 -12.93 9.87
CA GLY A 71 14.02 -12.83 8.74
C GLY A 71 14.51 -14.13 8.09
N ASN A 72 13.68 -15.17 8.03
CA ASN A 72 13.97 -16.49 7.47
C ASN A 72 12.88 -17.01 6.50
N GLN A 73 11.94 -16.19 6.04
CA GLN A 73 10.96 -16.63 5.03
C GLN A 73 11.55 -16.45 3.62
N GLN A 74 11.77 -17.60 3.00
CA GLN A 74 12.33 -17.84 1.67
C GLN A 74 11.54 -17.10 0.57
N GLU A 75 12.28 -16.47 -0.35
CA GLU A 75 11.86 -15.65 -1.49
C GLU A 75 11.03 -16.42 -2.55
N SER A 76 9.87 -16.98 -2.20
CA SER A 76 8.96 -17.55 -3.21
C SER A 76 7.82 -16.58 -3.48
N SER A 77 7.97 -15.81 -4.55
CA SER A 77 7.10 -14.71 -5.01
C SER A 77 6.88 -13.65 -3.95
N PHE A 78 7.64 -12.56 -4.03
CA PHE A 78 7.31 -11.40 -3.24
C PHE A 78 5.89 -10.95 -3.54
N ASP A 79 5.07 -10.93 -2.50
CA ASP A 79 3.77 -10.29 -2.56
C ASP A 79 4.03 -8.78 -2.79
N ASP A 80 3.75 -8.32 -4.01
CA ASP A 80 4.03 -6.96 -4.51
C ASP A 80 3.67 -5.86 -3.49
N CYS A 81 2.64 -6.11 -2.69
CA CYS A 81 2.10 -5.17 -1.73
C CYS A 81 2.97 -4.98 -0.48
N LEU A 82 3.44 -6.07 0.13
CA LEU A 82 4.29 -5.99 1.31
C LEU A 82 5.67 -5.49 0.93
N HIS A 83 6.13 -5.89 -0.24
CA HIS A 83 7.37 -5.43 -0.81
C HIS A 83 7.39 -3.91 -1.01
N ALA A 84 6.30 -3.36 -1.54
CA ALA A 84 6.16 -1.93 -1.70
C ALA A 84 6.16 -1.21 -0.35
N ILE A 85 5.48 -1.73 0.67
CA ILE A 85 5.47 -1.11 2.01
C ILE A 85 6.83 -1.22 2.71
N LEU A 86 7.52 -2.36 2.59
CA LEU A 86 8.77 -2.64 3.29
C LEU A 86 10.01 -2.05 2.60
N SER A 87 9.96 -1.77 1.29
CA SER A 87 11.11 -1.20 0.58
C SER A 87 11.50 0.16 1.12
N LYS A 88 10.63 0.85 1.90
CA LYS A 88 10.77 2.26 2.37
C LYS A 88 10.99 3.29 1.26
N ASP A 89 11.23 2.82 0.05
CA ASP A 89 11.41 3.54 -1.18
C ASP A 89 10.21 3.22 -2.06
N SER A 90 9.19 4.06 -1.93
CA SER A 90 8.20 4.30 -2.97
C SER A 90 7.25 3.14 -3.25
N VAL A 91 5.96 3.33 -2.95
CA VAL A 91 4.93 2.33 -3.21
C VAL A 91 4.19 2.70 -4.47
N SER A 92 3.92 1.72 -5.34
CA SER A 92 3.03 1.96 -6.46
C SER A 92 1.59 1.98 -5.95
N LEU A 93 1.09 3.16 -5.59
CA LEU A 93 -0.34 3.33 -5.34
C LEU A 93 -1.03 3.40 -6.71
N VAL A 94 -1.66 2.29 -7.11
CA VAL A 94 -2.38 2.22 -8.38
C VAL A 94 -3.68 3.01 -8.23
N LYS A 95 -3.61 4.31 -8.52
CA LYS A 95 -4.79 5.14 -8.67
C LYS A 95 -5.42 4.83 -10.03
N THR A 96 -6.47 4.01 -10.04
CA THR A 96 -7.27 3.77 -11.24
C THR A 96 -8.16 4.99 -11.48
N TYR A 97 -7.93 5.72 -12.57
CA TYR A 97 -8.89 6.71 -13.07
C TYR A 97 -9.83 5.99 -14.03
N TRP A 98 -11.14 6.13 -13.80
CA TRP A 98 -12.16 5.77 -14.78
C TRP A 98 -12.47 7.05 -15.57
N GLN A 99 -12.08 7.08 -16.86
CA GLN A 99 -12.56 8.06 -17.83
C GLN A 99 -13.70 7.44 -18.63
#